data_AF-A0A439VBS2-F1
#
_entry.id   AF-A0A439VBS2-F1
#
_cell.length_a   1.000
_cell.length_b   1.000
_cell.length_c   1.000
_cell.angle_alpha   90.00
_cell.angle_beta   90.00
_cell.angle_gamma   90.00
#
_symmetry.space_group_name_H-M   'P 1'
#
loop_
_entity.id
_entity.type
_entity.pdbx_description
1 polymer ?
#
loop_
_entity_poly.entity_id
_entity_poly.type
_entity_poly.pdbx_seq_one_letter_code
_entity_poly.pdbx_strand_id
1 'polypeptide(L)'
;MNNAVLLAITAGVGLAAGAGGTWLAIPHPTVEARTIAKAELTAAIAADPSLCPLPVVEKPSEGEALAAYQNARSSSPLVWDRNDLPKISLSLGQCDKNNNGPGVSCMTTVKMSPKAQPLNRVVGFAKAANGGWVATIF
;
A
#
# COMPACT_ATOMS: atom_id res chain seq x y z
N MET A 1 -3.90 10.46 -24.02
CA MET A 1 -3.32 9.70 -25.15
C MET A 1 -3.77 8.25 -24.96
N ASN A 2 -4.63 7.78 -25.85
CA ASN A 2 -5.34 6.50 -25.75
C ASN A 2 -4.46 5.36 -26.25
N ASN A 3 -4.23 4.33 -25.43
CA ASN A 3 -3.70 3.04 -25.90
C ASN A 3 -4.69 1.93 -25.54
N ALA A 4 -5.71 1.76 -26.38
CA ALA A 4 -6.53 0.55 -26.39
C ALA A 4 -5.79 -0.51 -27.22
N VAL A 5 -5.13 -1.46 -26.56
CA VAL A 5 -4.53 -2.62 -27.23
C VAL A 5 -5.62 -3.67 -27.41
N LEU A 6 -6.19 -3.74 -28.61
CA LEU A 6 -7.10 -4.81 -29.04
C LEU A 6 -6.31 -5.84 -29.83
N LEU A 7 -5.91 -6.94 -29.18
CA LEU A 7 -5.41 -8.14 -29.87
C LEU A 7 -6.60 -9.03 -30.23
N ALA A 8 -7.12 -8.86 -31.44
CA ALA A 8 -8.12 -9.75 -32.01
C ALA A 8 -7.41 -10.89 -32.77
N ILE A 9 -7.42 -12.10 -32.22
CA ILE A 9 -7.02 -13.31 -32.94
C ILE A 9 -8.29 -13.90 -33.57
N THR A 10 -8.36 -13.91 -34.89
CA THR A 10 -9.49 -14.45 -35.66
C THR A 10 -9.46 -15.97 -35.72
N ALA A 11 -10.52 -16.64 -35.26
CA ALA A 11 -10.77 -18.04 -35.57
C ALA A 11 -12.28 -18.36 -35.66
N GLY A 12 -12.66 -19.02 -36.76
CA GLY A 12 -13.90 -19.82 -36.90
C GLY A 12 -15.17 -19.09 -37.39
N VAL A 13 -15.69 -19.50 -38.55
CA VAL A 13 -17.05 -19.18 -39.01
C VAL A 13 -17.97 -20.37 -38.68
N GLY A 14 -18.97 -20.17 -37.83
CA GLY A 14 -20.07 -21.12 -37.65
C GLY A 14 -21.24 -20.76 -38.57
N LEU A 15 -21.72 -21.72 -39.36
CA LEU A 15 -22.89 -21.56 -40.23
C LEU A 15 -24.13 -22.13 -39.53
N ALA A 16 -25.13 -21.31 -39.26
CA ALA A 16 -26.45 -21.76 -38.81
C ALA A 16 -27.44 -21.69 -40.00
N ALA A 17 -28.12 -22.81 -40.29
CA ALA A 17 -29.13 -22.91 -41.34
C ALA A 17 -30.52 -22.58 -40.77
N GLY A 18 -31.14 -21.49 -41.23
CA GLY A 18 -32.56 -21.23 -40.99
C GLY A 18 -33.44 -21.88 -42.07
N ALA A 19 -34.61 -22.37 -41.70
CA ALA A 19 -35.65 -22.85 -42.62
C ALA A 19 -36.16 -21.69 -43.48
N GLY A 20 -35.47 -21.44 -44.60
CA GLY A 20 -35.66 -20.26 -45.45
C GLY A 20 -34.49 -19.96 -46.39
N GLY A 21 -33.37 -20.68 -46.27
CA GLY A 21 -32.24 -20.59 -47.21
C GLY A 21 -31.27 -19.44 -46.94
N THR A 22 -31.54 -18.60 -45.93
CA THR A 22 -30.62 -17.55 -45.46
C THR A 22 -29.62 -18.12 -44.46
N TRP A 23 -28.34 -18.02 -44.79
CA TRP A 23 -27.23 -18.38 -43.91
C TRP A 23 -26.76 -17.14 -43.16
N LEU A 24 -26.78 -17.19 -41.83
CA LEU A 24 -26.17 -16.17 -40.98
C LEU A 24 -24.87 -16.73 -40.43
N ALA A 25 -23.75 -16.11 -40.82
CA ALA A 25 -22.45 -16.35 -40.22
C ALA A 25 -22.34 -15.46 -38.98
N ILE A 26 -22.39 -16.07 -37.79
CA ILE A 26 -22.17 -15.36 -36.53
C ILE A 26 -20.72 -15.65 -36.11
N PRO A 27 -19.80 -14.67 -36.15
CA PRO A 27 -18.47 -14.85 -35.60
C PRO A 27 -18.59 -14.96 -34.08
N HIS A 28 -18.37 -16.16 -33.53
CA HIS A 28 -18.19 -16.33 -32.10
C HIS A 28 -16.71 -16.08 -31.80
N PRO A 29 -16.33 -15.02 -31.08
CA PRO A 29 -14.95 -14.90 -30.62
C PRO A 29 -14.69 -16.04 -29.65
N THR A 30 -13.92 -17.04 -30.08
CA THR A 30 -13.30 -18.02 -29.19
C THR A 30 -12.28 -17.27 -28.34
N VAL A 31 -12.74 -16.72 -27.21
CA VAL A 31 -11.83 -16.27 -26.16
C VAL A 31 -11.25 -17.54 -25.55
N GLU A 32 -10.18 -18.05 -26.15
CA GLU A 32 -9.36 -19.08 -25.52
C GLU A 32 -8.77 -18.47 -24.26
N ALA A 33 -9.29 -18.89 -23.11
CA ALA A 33 -8.70 -18.59 -21.81
C ALA A 33 -7.35 -19.32 -21.71
N ARG A 34 -6.31 -18.70 -22.27
CA ARG A 34 -4.93 -19.15 -22.17
C ARG A 34 -4.40 -18.85 -20.78
N THR A 35 -3.79 -19.85 -20.15
CA THR A 35 -3.11 -19.69 -18.86
C THR A 35 -1.84 -18.85 -19.07
N ILE A 36 -1.79 -17.67 -18.46
CA ILE A 36 -0.60 -16.81 -18.52
C ILE A 36 0.49 -17.42 -17.64
N ALA A 37 1.67 -17.66 -18.21
CA ALA A 37 2.80 -18.17 -17.44
C ALA A 37 3.28 -17.11 -16.44
N LYS A 38 3.71 -17.53 -15.24
CA LYS A 38 4.26 -16.62 -14.21
C LYS A 38 5.35 -15.70 -14.76
N ALA A 39 6.19 -16.21 -15.68
CA ALA A 39 7.25 -15.44 -16.31
C ALA A 39 6.71 -14.27 -17.16
N GLU A 40 5.65 -14.48 -17.94
CA GLU A 40 5.04 -13.44 -18.76
C GLU A 40 4.37 -12.37 -17.90
N LEU A 41 3.68 -12.79 -16.84
CA LEU A 41 3.09 -11.87 -15.87
C LEU A 41 4.16 -11.02 -15.17
N THR A 42 5.29 -11.63 -14.82
CA THR A 42 6.42 -10.94 -14.17
C THR A 42 7.10 -9.97 -15.13
N ALA A 43 7.29 -10.36 -16.40
CA ALA A 43 7.84 -9.48 -17.42
C ALA A 43 6.92 -8.28 -17.71
N ALA A 44 5.60 -8.50 -17.72
CA ALA A 44 4.63 -7.42 -17.88
C ALA A 44 4.68 -6.43 -16.70
N ILE A 45 4.68 -6.90 -15.46
CA ILE A 45 4.80 -6.04 -14.26
C ILE A 45 6.15 -5.32 -14.22
N ALA A 46 7.23 -5.96 -14.67
CA ALA A 46 8.54 -5.32 -14.75
C ALA A 46 8.59 -4.23 -15.84
N ALA A 47 7.93 -4.45 -16.98
CA ALA A 47 7.83 -3.47 -18.06
C ALA A 47 6.90 -2.30 -17.71
N ASP A 48 5.86 -2.56 -16.91
CA ASP A 48 4.93 -1.56 -16.42
C ASP A 48 4.60 -1.78 -14.93
N PRO A 49 5.35 -1.13 -14.02
CA PRO A 49 5.11 -1.21 -12.58
C PRO A 49 3.73 -0.72 -12.14
N SER A 50 3.02 0.05 -12.99
CA SER A 50 1.66 0.51 -12.68
C SER A 50 0.63 -0.62 -12.74
N LEU A 51 0.96 -1.77 -13.35
CA LEU A 51 0.12 -2.97 -13.37
C LEU A 51 -0.02 -3.63 -11.99
N CYS A 52 0.89 -3.32 -11.06
CA CYS A 52 0.82 -3.76 -9.67
C CYS A 52 1.14 -2.59 -8.74
N PRO A 53 0.21 -1.62 -8.60
CA PRO A 53 0.44 -0.47 -7.75
C PRO A 53 0.49 -0.96 -6.31
N LEU A 54 1.68 -0.98 -5.71
CA LEU A 54 1.80 -1.13 -4.27
C LEU A 54 1.09 0.08 -3.64
N PRO A 55 0.24 -0.13 -2.62
CA PRO A 55 -0.37 0.99 -1.92
C PRO A 55 0.76 1.85 -1.35
N VAL A 56 0.97 3.03 -1.93
CA VAL A 56 1.91 4.02 -1.41
C VAL A 56 1.27 4.57 -0.15
N VAL A 57 1.65 4.01 0.98
CA VAL A 57 1.16 4.47 2.26
C VAL A 57 1.96 5.71 2.65
N GLU A 58 1.28 6.84 2.77
CA GLU A 58 1.89 8.09 3.24
C GLU A 58 2.45 7.85 4.65
N LYS A 59 3.75 8.08 4.84
CA LYS A 59 4.44 7.90 6.11
C LYS A 59 5.03 9.22 6.59
N PRO A 60 5.13 9.45 7.91
CA PRO A 60 5.85 10.60 8.43
C PRO A 60 7.34 10.53 8.10
N SER A 61 7.97 11.69 7.96
CA SER A 61 9.43 11.78 8.10
C SER A 61 9.86 11.46 9.53
N GLU A 62 11.14 11.13 9.75
CA GLU A 62 11.63 10.84 11.11
C GLU A 62 11.44 12.01 12.07
N GLY A 63 11.61 13.25 11.60
CA GLY A 63 11.36 14.46 12.39
C GLY A 63 9.90 14.62 12.80
N GLU A 64 8.97 14.39 11.86
CA GLU A 64 7.53 14.41 12.15
C GLU A 64 7.12 13.27 13.09
N ALA A 65 7.67 12.07 12.90
CA ALA A 65 7.42 10.93 13.76
C ALA A 65 7.94 11.17 15.17
N LEU A 66 9.13 11.75 15.32
CA LEU A 66 9.69 12.12 16.60
C LEU A 66 8.81 13.16 17.31
N ALA A 67 8.41 14.23 16.62
CA ALA A 67 7.54 15.25 17.18
C ALA A 67 6.17 14.67 17.60
N ALA A 68 5.56 13.84 16.74
CA ALA A 68 4.31 13.16 17.04
C ALA A 68 4.43 12.22 18.25
N TYR A 69 5.54 11.49 18.36
CA TYR A 69 5.82 10.57 19.46
C TYR A 69 6.05 11.31 20.78
N GLN A 70 6.83 12.39 20.77
CA GLN A 70 7.04 13.26 21.93
C GLN A 70 5.73 13.89 22.41
N ASN A 71 4.90 14.38 21.48
CA ASN A 71 3.58 14.91 21.79
C ASN A 71 2.69 13.85 22.45
N ALA A 72 2.57 12.66 21.84
CA ALA A 72 1.78 11.55 22.39
C ALA A 72 2.26 11.10 23.78
N ARG A 73 3.58 11.13 24.01
CA ARG A 73 4.15 10.83 25.32
C ARG A 73 3.85 11.93 26.33
N SER A 74 3.98 13.20 25.96
CA SER A 74 3.71 14.35 26.83
C SER A 74 2.24 14.43 27.27
N SER A 75 1.31 14.02 26.40
CA SER A 75 -0.12 13.96 26.69
C SER A 75 -0.54 12.71 27.47
N SER A 76 0.34 11.71 27.61
CA SER A 76 -0.01 10.46 28.27
C SER A 76 -0.03 10.66 29.80
N PRO A 77 -1.15 10.33 30.48
CA PRO A 77 -1.26 10.47 31.94
C PRO A 77 -0.40 9.46 32.71
N LEU A 78 0.14 8.44 32.03
CA LEU A 78 0.94 7.36 32.60
C LEU A 78 2.44 7.66 32.63
N VAL A 79 2.85 8.85 32.20
CA VAL A 79 4.27 9.25 32.20
C VAL A 79 4.61 9.91 33.53
N TRP A 80 5.18 9.13 34.44
CA TRP A 80 5.57 9.57 35.77
C TRP A 80 6.85 10.40 35.80
N ASP A 81 7.71 10.28 34.78
CA ASP A 81 8.93 11.08 34.64
C ASP A 81 8.90 11.88 33.33
N ARG A 82 8.64 13.18 33.47
CA ARG A 82 8.56 14.14 32.35
C ARG A 82 9.88 14.86 32.07
N ASN A 83 10.89 14.69 32.94
CA ASN A 83 12.12 15.49 32.88
C ASN A 83 13.08 15.04 31.76
N ASP A 84 12.92 13.83 31.24
CA ASP A 84 13.76 13.27 30.17
C ASP A 84 13.10 13.26 28.77
N LEU A 85 11.89 13.81 28.63
CA LEU A 85 11.21 13.97 27.34
C LEU A 85 12.05 14.62 26.22
N PRO A 86 12.88 15.67 26.46
CA PRO A 86 13.62 16.32 25.38
C PRO A 86 14.80 15.49 24.84
N LYS A 87 15.13 14.35 25.46
CA LYS A 87 16.28 13.52 25.06
C LYS A 87 15.90 12.28 24.25
N ILE A 88 14.62 12.14 23.91
CA ILE A 88 14.12 11.00 23.14
C ILE A 88 14.61 11.12 21.70
N SER A 89 15.21 10.05 21.17
CA SER A 89 15.46 9.90 19.73
C SER A 89 14.62 8.76 19.15
N LEU A 90 14.29 8.87 17.87
CA LEU A 90 13.40 7.96 17.17
C LEU A 90 13.91 7.73 15.74
N SER A 91 13.91 6.47 15.31
CA SER A 91 14.18 6.08 13.92
C SER A 91 13.07 5.20 13.38
N LEU A 92 12.71 5.40 12.11
CA LEU A 92 11.63 4.67 11.45
C LEU A 92 12.17 3.48 10.67
N GLY A 93 11.59 2.31 10.93
CA GLY A 93 11.79 1.09 10.14
C GLY A 93 10.70 0.91 9.10
N GLN A 94 10.27 -0.35 8.92
CA GLN A 94 9.17 -0.70 8.01
C GLN A 94 7.85 -0.09 8.49
N CYS A 95 7.10 0.50 7.55
CA CYS A 95 5.77 1.05 7.77
C CYS A 95 4.77 0.36 6.85
N ASP A 96 3.62 -0.02 7.41
CA ASP A 96 2.51 -0.61 6.68
C ASP A 96 1.19 0.09 7.05
N LYS A 97 0.13 -0.17 6.27
CA LYS A 97 -1.21 0.34 6.60
C LYS A 97 -1.62 -0.16 7.98
N ASN A 98 -2.11 0.74 8.82
CA ASN A 98 -2.59 0.36 10.14
C ASN A 98 -3.92 -0.40 10.01
N ASN A 99 -3.97 -1.64 10.51
CA ASN A 99 -5.19 -2.46 10.50
C ASN A 99 -6.11 -2.16 11.70
N ASN A 100 -5.58 -1.54 12.75
CA ASN A 100 -6.29 -1.27 14.01
C ASN A 100 -6.76 0.19 14.13
N GLY A 101 -6.61 1.00 13.09
CA GLY A 101 -6.94 2.42 13.14
C GLY A 101 -6.52 3.16 11.87
N PRO A 102 -6.65 4.49 11.87
CA PRO A 102 -6.25 5.32 10.74
C PRO A 102 -4.73 5.34 10.57
N GLY A 103 -4.28 5.67 9.36
CA GLY A 103 -2.89 5.93 9.02
C GLY A 103 -2.04 4.66 8.87
N VAL A 104 -0.82 4.72 9.40
CA VAL A 104 0.23 3.72 9.21
C VAL A 104 0.73 3.19 10.55
N SER A 105 1.21 1.96 10.56
CA SER A 105 1.92 1.37 11.69
C SER A 105 3.37 1.16 11.27
N CYS A 106 4.29 1.82 11.96
CA CYS A 106 5.72 1.71 11.69
C CYS A 106 6.44 0.98 12.82
N MET A 107 7.30 0.04 12.46
CA MET A 107 8.35 -0.41 13.37
C MET A 107 9.25 0.78 13.67
N THR A 108 9.43 1.08 14.96
CA THR A 108 10.07 2.31 15.41
C THR A 108 11.10 1.97 16.48
N THR A 109 12.35 2.38 16.27
CA THR A 109 13.38 2.27 17.28
C THR A 109 13.38 3.55 18.11
N VAL A 110 12.99 3.44 19.37
CA VAL A 110 12.93 4.57 20.31
C VAL A 110 14.03 4.45 21.33
N LYS A 111 14.75 5.54 21.57
CA LYS A 111 15.74 5.64 22.63
C LYS A 111 15.32 6.75 23.57
N MET A 112 14.90 6.40 24.80
CA MET A 112 14.30 7.37 25.72
C MET A 112 15.31 8.37 26.29
N SER A 113 16.57 7.96 26.45
CA SER A 113 17.68 8.83 26.84
C SER A 113 18.97 8.33 26.20
N PRO A 114 20.05 9.14 26.12
CA PRO A 114 21.29 8.74 25.47
C PRO A 114 21.94 7.49 26.09
N LYS A 115 21.64 7.22 27.38
CA LYS A 115 22.13 6.07 28.14
C LYS A 115 21.17 4.89 28.14
N ALA A 116 19.92 5.08 27.73
CA ALA A 116 18.93 4.00 27.67
C ALA A 116 19.22 3.06 26.49
N GLN A 117 18.85 1.79 26.65
CA GLN A 117 18.87 0.85 25.53
C GLN A 117 17.78 1.23 24.52
N PRO A 118 18.07 1.17 23.20
CA PRO A 118 17.04 1.34 22.18
C PRO A 118 15.98 0.25 22.28
N LEU A 119 14.73 0.64 22.15
CA LEU A 119 13.58 -0.28 22.15
C LEU A 119 12.89 -0.22 20.78
N ASN A 120 12.76 -1.38 20.15
CA ASN A 120 11.93 -1.51 18.96
C ASN A 120 10.47 -1.73 19.37
N ARG A 121 9.58 -0.90 18.83
CA ARG A 121 8.15 -0.99 19.08
C ARG A 121 7.36 -0.57 17.84
N VAL A 122 6.17 -1.13 17.68
CA VAL A 122 5.24 -0.66 16.66
C VAL A 122 4.56 0.60 17.18
N VAL A 123 4.61 1.67 16.39
CA VAL A 123 3.93 2.94 16.67
C VAL A 123 3.00 3.24 15.52
N GLY A 124 1.75 3.56 15.84
CA GLY A 124 0.78 4.03 14.86
C GLY A 124 0.98 5.52 14.58
N PHE A 125 0.92 5.95 13.32
CA PHE A 125 0.98 7.34 12.91
C PHE A 125 -0.20 7.67 12.01
N ALA A 126 -0.95 8.71 12.35
CA ALA A 126 -2.07 9.17 11.55
C ALA A 126 -2.07 10.70 11.41
N LYS A 127 -2.62 11.21 10.32
CA LYS A 127 -2.87 12.64 10.14
C LYS A 127 -4.07 13.08 10.97
N ALA A 128 -3.90 14.11 11.79
CA ALA A 128 -4.99 14.83 12.44
C ALA A 128 -5.70 15.76 11.44
N ALA A 129 -6.84 16.32 11.85
CA ALA A 129 -7.63 17.24 11.03
C ALA A 129 -6.85 18.50 10.57
N ASN A 130 -5.82 18.90 11.32
CA ASN A 130 -4.94 20.02 10.97
C ASN A 130 -3.77 19.63 10.05
N GLY A 131 -3.72 18.38 9.56
CA GLY A 131 -2.65 17.86 8.73
C GLY A 131 -1.35 17.49 9.48
N GLY A 132 -1.32 17.65 10.81
CA GLY A 132 -0.20 17.22 11.65
C GLY A 132 -0.22 15.71 11.92
N TRP A 133 0.95 15.13 12.18
CA TRP A 133 1.05 13.72 12.55
C TRP A 133 0.77 13.50 14.04
N VAL A 134 0.01 12.46 14.34
CA VAL A 134 -0.31 12.01 15.70
C VAL A 134 0.19 10.58 15.85
N ALA A 135 0.98 10.34 16.90
CA ALA A 135 1.46 9.02 17.24
C ALA A 135 0.49 8.33 18.21
N THR A 136 0.17 7.07 17.95
CA THR A 136 -0.54 6.18 18.87
C THR A 136 0.45 5.18 19.42
N ILE A 137 0.64 5.23 20.73
CA ILE A 137 1.58 4.42 21.47
C ILE A 137 0.76 3.34 22.17
N PHE A 138 0.82 2.10 21.66
CA PHE A 138 0.21 0.92 22.29
C PHE A 138 1.05 0.44 23.48
#